data_AF-A0A6B3F3F2-F1
#
_entry.id   AF-A0A6B3F3F2-F1
#
_cell.length_a   1.000
_cell.length_b   1.000
_cell.length_c   1.000
_cell.angle_alpha   90.00
_cell.angle_beta   90.00
_cell.angle_gamma   90.00
#
_symmetry.space_group_name_H-M   'P 1'
#
loop_
_entity.id
_entity.type
_entity.pdbx_description
1 polymer ?
#
loop_
_entity_poly.entity_id
_entity_poly.type
_entity_poly.pdbx_seq_one_letter_code
_entity_poly.pdbx_strand_id
1 'polypeptide(L)' 'RKALFEEGISTSRMFLDPARPGVEDLIDSIIAGVRSAFTYAGAANLAEFAERAVVGIQSAAGYAEGKPLHSSWS' A
#
# COMPACT_ATOMS: atom_id res chain seq x y z
N ARG A 1 8.18 -3.20 35.06
CA ARG A 1 7.01 -4.05 34.70
C ARG A 1 6.14 -3.21 33.76
N LYS A 2 6.10 -3.59 32.48
CA LYS A 2 5.41 -2.97 31.31
C LYS A 2 5.84 -1.55 30.92
N ALA A 3 6.63 -1.46 29.84
CA ALA A 3 6.88 -0.25 29.07
C ALA A 3 5.72 -0.06 28.07
N LEU A 4 5.09 1.11 28.07
CA LEU A 4 4.36 1.61 26.90
C LEU A 4 5.40 2.21 25.96
N PHE A 5 5.49 1.70 24.74
CA PHE A 5 6.40 2.24 23.73
C PHE A 5 5.91 3.64 23.28
N GLU A 6 6.79 4.62 23.39
CA GLU A 6 6.71 5.96 22.79
C GLU A 6 7.14 5.93 21.30
N GLU A 7 6.36 5.33 20.41
CA GLU A 7 6.68 5.35 18.96
C GLU A 7 5.50 5.82 18.10
N GLY A 8 5.06 7.06 18.31
CA GLY A 8 4.06 7.67 17.43
C GLY A 8 4.05 9.19 17.56
N ILE A 9 4.29 9.89 16.45
CA ILE A 9 4.08 11.35 16.40
C ILE A 9 2.56 11.56 16.54
N SER A 10 2.12 12.04 17.70
CA SER A 10 0.70 12.22 18.07
C SER A 10 -0.10 13.15 17.14
N THR A 11 0.51 13.71 16.09
CA THR A 11 -0.05 14.78 15.25
C THR A 11 0.17 14.58 13.74
N SER A 12 0.45 13.36 13.27
CA SER A 12 0.61 13.12 11.84
C SER A 12 -0.68 13.45 11.07
N ARG A 13 -0.59 14.38 10.12
CA ARG A 13 -1.67 14.73 9.19
C ARG A 13 -1.34 14.19 7.81
N MET A 14 -2.29 13.53 7.18
CA MET A 14 -2.23 13.18 5.76
C MET A 14 -3.03 14.23 5.00
N PHE A 15 -2.37 14.93 4.09
CA PHE A 15 -3.04 15.90 3.22
C PHE A 15 -3.67 15.16 2.04
N LEU A 16 -4.90 15.53 1.70
CA LEU A 16 -5.62 14.97 0.57
C LEU A 16 -5.14 15.65 -0.72
N ASP A 17 -5.24 14.91 -1.83
CA ASP A 17 -4.97 15.46 -3.16
C ASP A 17 -5.96 16.61 -3.44
N PRO A 18 -5.51 17.82 -3.78
CA PRO A 18 -6.40 18.92 -4.14
C PRO A 18 -7.35 18.60 -5.30
N ALA A 19 -6.95 17.71 -6.21
CA ALA A 19 -7.78 17.26 -7.33
C ALA A 19 -8.77 16.15 -6.94
N ARG A 20 -8.56 15.50 -5.78
CA ARG A 20 -9.42 14.45 -5.20
C ARG A 20 -9.53 14.65 -3.69
N PRO A 21 -10.24 15.70 -3.24
CA PRO A 21 -10.23 16.11 -1.84
C PRO A 21 -11.13 15.25 -0.96
N GLY A 22 -11.81 14.24 -1.51
CA GLY A 22 -12.63 13.30 -0.74
C GLY A 22 -11.77 12.26 -0.03
N VAL A 23 -12.14 11.92 1.20
CA VAL A 23 -11.52 10.78 1.90
C VAL A 23 -11.95 9.47 1.22
N GLU A 24 -13.14 9.47 0.64
CA GLU A 24 -13.72 8.38 -0.13
C GLU A 24 -12.85 8.06 -1.37
N ASP A 25 -12.35 9.08 -2.07
CA ASP A 25 -11.44 8.89 -3.21
C ASP A 25 -10.14 8.19 -2.79
N LEU A 26 -9.62 8.54 -1.62
CA LEU A 26 -8.44 7.90 -1.05
C LEU A 26 -8.74 6.43 -0.71
N ILE A 27 -9.86 6.17 -0.03
CA ILE A 27 -10.28 4.80 0.31
C ILE A 27 -10.46 3.97 -0.96
N ASP A 28 -11.15 4.49 -1.97
CA ASP A 28 -11.38 3.80 -3.24
C ASP A 28 -10.06 3.49 -3.95
N SER A 29 -9.09 4.41 -3.94
CA SER A 29 -7.77 4.16 -4.52
C SER A 29 -7.01 3.03 -3.81
N ILE A 30 -7.08 2.97 -2.47
CA ILE A 30 -6.47 1.91 -1.66
C ILE A 30 -7.14 0.57 -1.98
N ILE A 31 -8.48 0.54 -1.98
CA ILE A 31 -9.25 -0.68 -2.26
C ILE A 31 -9.02 -1.17 -3.69
N ALA A 32 -8.91 -0.27 -4.67
CA ALA A 32 -8.56 -0.62 -6.04
C ALA A 32 -7.18 -1.29 -6.13
N GLY A 33 -6.19 -0.78 -5.40
CA GLY A 33 -4.87 -1.40 -5.28
C GLY A 33 -4.93 -2.79 -4.66
N VAL A 34 -5.66 -2.95 -3.56
CA VAL A 34 -5.86 -4.25 -2.89
C VAL A 34 -6.52 -5.27 -3.81
N ARG A 35 -7.57 -4.88 -4.53
CA ARG A 35 -8.25 -5.77 -5.51
C ARG A 35 -7.34 -6.15 -6.68
N SER A 36 -6.46 -5.25 -7.11
CA SER A 36 -5.47 -5.55 -8.14
C SER A 36 -4.48 -6.61 -7.65
N ALA A 37 -4.01 -6.50 -6.40
CA ALA A 37 -3.15 -7.52 -5.78
C ALA A 37 -3.82 -8.91 -5.73
N PHE A 38 -5.13 -8.97 -5.44
CA PHE A 38 -5.89 -10.23 -5.47
C PHE A 38 -5.90 -10.85 -6.86
N THR A 39 -6.08 -10.02 -7.89
CA THR A 39 -6.01 -10.47 -9.28
C THR A 39 -4.65 -11.07 -9.61
N TYR A 40 -3.55 -10.42 -9.20
CA TYR A 40 -2.19 -10.93 -9.43
C TYR A 40 -1.90 -12.24 -8.67
N ALA A 41 -2.44 -12.40 -7.46
CA ALA A 41 -2.34 -13.64 -6.70
C ALA A 41 -3.33 -14.73 -7.17
N GLY A 42 -4.19 -14.42 -8.14
CA GLY A 42 -5.24 -15.32 -8.63
C GLY A 42 -6.28 -15.65 -7.55
N ALA A 43 -6.62 -14.72 -6.68
CA ALA A 43 -7.55 -14.91 -5.57
C ALA A 43 -8.88 -14.16 -5.78
N ALA A 44 -10.00 -14.82 -5.50
CA ALA A 44 -11.33 -14.21 -5.57
C ALA A 44 -11.84 -13.72 -4.21
N ASN A 45 -11.21 -14.13 -3.11
CA ASN A 45 -11.60 -13.80 -1.75
C ASN A 45 -10.40 -13.78 -0.78
N LEU A 46 -10.64 -13.33 0.45
CA LEU A 46 -9.61 -13.15 1.47
C LEU A 46 -8.89 -14.45 1.84
N ALA A 47 -9.61 -15.56 1.93
CA ALA A 47 -9.03 -16.85 2.29
C ALA A 47 -8.07 -17.33 1.20
N GLU A 48 -8.50 -17.26 -0.06
CA GLU A 48 -7.65 -17.59 -1.21
C GLU A 48 -6.42 -16.67 -1.30
N PHE A 49 -6.57 -15.38 -1.01
CA PHE A 49 -5.44 -14.44 -1.05
C PHE A 49 -4.41 -14.78 0.02
N ALA A 50 -4.85 -15.10 1.23
CA ALA A 50 -3.97 -15.49 2.32
C ALA A 50 -3.23 -16.81 2.03
N GLU A 51 -3.86 -17.74 1.32
CA GLU A 51 -3.26 -19.02 0.93
C GLU A 51 -2.30 -18.88 -0.26
N ARG A 52 -2.65 -18.09 -1.27
CA ARG A 52 -1.95 -18.04 -2.56
C ARG A 52 -0.89 -16.95 -2.65
N ALA A 53 -0.97 -15.89 -1.84
CA ALA A 53 0.00 -14.81 -1.89
C ALA A 53 1.39 -15.29 -1.48
N VAL A 54 2.38 -15.03 -2.34
CA VAL A 54 3.79 -15.33 -2.08
C VAL A 54 4.53 -14.04 -1.79
N VAL A 55 5.19 -13.98 -0.65
CA VAL A 55 6.02 -12.83 -0.25
C VAL A 55 7.48 -13.18 -0.45
N GLY A 56 8.18 -12.38 -1.25
CA GLY A 56 9.61 -12.50 -1.48
C GLY A 56 10.43 -11.46 -0.71
N ILE A 57 11.71 -11.75 -0.51
CA ILE A 57 12.67 -10.76 0.00
C ILE A 57 13.23 -10.01 -1.20
N GLN A 58 13.25 -8.68 -1.11
CA GLN A 58 13.88 -7.82 -2.12
C GLN A 58 15.13 -7.15 -1.57
N SER A 59 16.13 -6.97 -2.43
CA SER A 59 17.27 -6.11 -2.14
C SER A 59 16.86 -4.64 -2.22
N ALA A 60 17.69 -3.74 -1.68
CA ALA A 60 17.45 -2.30 -1.79
C ALA A 60 17.35 -1.82 -3.25
N ALA A 61 18.11 -2.44 -4.15
CA ALA A 61 18.06 -2.14 -5.58
C ALA A 61 16.71 -2.57 -6.20
N GLY A 62 16.21 -3.76 -5.86
CA GLY A 62 14.91 -4.24 -6.33
C GLY A 62 13.75 -3.37 -5.82
N TYR A 63 13.83 -2.90 -4.57
CA TYR A 63 12.86 -1.93 -4.05
C TYR A 63 12.92 -0.59 -4.81
N ALA A 64 14.11 -0.10 -5.14
CA ALA A 64 14.27 1.14 -5.89
C ALA A 64 13.72 1.03 -7.33
N GLU A 65 13.89 -0.12 -7.98
CA GLU A 65 13.36 -0.39 -9.32
C GLU A 65 11.83 -0.38 -9.36
N GLY A 66 11.17 -0.96 -8.34
CA GLY A 66 9.72 -1.04 -8.26
C GLY A 66 9.02 0.25 -7.82
N LYS A 67 9.75 1.30 -7.46
CA LYS A 67 9.15 2.57 -7.06
C LYS A 67 8.55 3.28 -8.27
N PRO A 68 7.36 3.89 -8.13
CA PRO A 68 6.86 4.81 -9.14
C PRO A 68 7.87 5.94 -9.33
N LEU A 69 8.39 6.07 -10.56
CA LEU A 69 9.21 7.21 -10.96
C LEU A 69 8.30 8.41 -11.20
N HIS A 70 8.74 9.61 -10.79
CA HIS A 70 7.97 10.85 -10.99
C HIS A 70 7.68 11.19 -12.47
N SER A 71 8.32 10.49 -13.41
CA SER A 71 8.08 10.59 -14.85
C SER A 71 8.49 9.27 -15.51
N SER A 72 7.64 8.70 -16.37
CA SER A 72 7.99 7.58 -17.23
C SER A 72 7.68 7.93 -18.69
N TRP A 73 8.68 7.78 -19.57
CA TRP A 73 8.62 7.97 -21.03
C TRP A 73 8.15 9.37 -21.47
N SER A 74 9.10 10.22 -21.84
CA SER A 74 8.90 11.43 -22.64
C SER A 74 8.92 11.11 -24.13
#